data_AF-A0A8T3WUB8-F1
#
_entry.id   AF-A0A8T3WUB8-F1
#
_cell.length_a   1.000
_cell.length_b   1.000
_cell.length_c   1.000
_cell.angle_alpha   90.00
_cell.angle_beta   90.00
_cell.angle_gamma   90.00
#
_symmetry.space_group_name_H-M   'P 1'
#
loop_
_entity.id
_entity.type
_entity.pdbx_description
1 polymer ?
#
loop_
_entity_poly.entity_id
_entity_poly.type
_entity_poly.pdbx_seq_one_letter_code
_entity_poly.pdbx_strand_id
1 'polypeptide(L)'
;MLGIRVDTLQILDDNFLKDLSRSGCVNIDSGIESGNDRILKMIRKGITSQQVREVNKKMGRYNFNAKYTFILGYPSETKDEMMDSVRLALQLVKDNKNAYTPFFVYAAYPGVGLWEIAKQYGLEEPKKLEDWCTIDFDNAYNNYPWLNEKQIKIIKNIAFTSFFANKNIKYKISRRYLRLLFDLYQPFAKLRFRYNLYQFPIDRVLAKSVANSMY
;
A
#
# COMPACT_ATOMS: atom_id res chain seq x y z
N MET A 1 -1.60 -5.47 17.27
CA MET A 1 -1.49 -4.61 16.07
C MET A 1 -2.41 -3.43 16.32
N LEU A 2 -1.92 -2.20 16.18
CA LEU A 2 -2.70 -0.99 16.43
C LEU A 2 -2.87 -0.21 15.13
N GLY A 3 -4.11 -0.01 14.70
CA GLY A 3 -4.45 0.91 13.61
C GLY A 3 -4.56 2.34 14.15
N ILE A 4 -3.78 3.28 13.63
CA ILE A 4 -3.76 4.67 14.10
C ILE A 4 -3.48 5.62 12.95
N ARG A 5 -4.09 6.81 12.99
CA ARG A 5 -3.88 7.84 11.99
C ARG A 5 -2.54 8.55 12.18
N VAL A 6 -2.00 9.08 11.08
CA VAL A 6 -0.72 9.79 11.06
C VAL A 6 -0.78 11.08 11.88
N ASP A 7 -1.85 11.85 11.77
CA ASP A 7 -2.08 13.08 12.55
C ASP A 7 -2.09 12.79 14.06
N THR A 8 -2.70 11.67 14.48
CA THR A 8 -2.68 11.22 15.87
C THR A 8 -1.26 10.85 16.31
N LEU A 9 -0.53 10.07 15.50
CA LEU A 9 0.88 9.72 15.79
C LEU A 9 1.78 10.97 15.90
N GLN A 10 1.46 12.02 15.16
CA GLN A 10 2.21 13.28 15.20
C GLN A 10 2.15 13.92 16.59
N ILE A 11 0.96 13.95 17.21
CA ILE A 11 0.72 14.62 18.49
C ILE A 11 1.03 13.78 19.73
N LEU A 12 1.10 12.45 19.62
CA LEU A 12 1.44 11.58 20.77
C LEU A 12 2.82 11.91 21.32
N ASP A 13 2.97 12.09 22.62
CA ASP A 13 4.28 12.37 23.20
C ASP A 13 5.21 11.14 23.20
N ASP A 14 6.49 11.39 23.44
CA ASP A 14 7.53 10.37 23.41
C ASP A 14 7.43 9.37 24.60
N ASN A 15 6.85 9.77 25.73
CA ASN A 15 6.65 8.87 26.86
C ASN A 15 5.57 7.83 26.54
N PHE A 16 4.45 8.26 25.95
CA PHE A 16 3.39 7.37 25.51
C PHE A 16 3.89 6.37 24.47
N LEU A 17 4.66 6.82 23.46
CA LEU A 17 5.22 5.93 22.46
C LEU A 17 6.23 4.94 23.05
N LYS A 18 7.01 5.36 24.05
CA LYS A 18 7.94 4.48 24.77
C LYS A 18 7.21 3.41 25.57
N ASP A 19 6.15 3.77 26.28
CA ASP A 19 5.37 2.82 27.06
C ASP A 19 4.57 1.89 26.16
N LEU A 20 4.04 2.39 25.04
CA LEU A 20 3.43 1.57 24.00
C LEU A 20 4.44 0.57 23.39
N SER A 21 5.69 0.96 23.21
CA SER A 21 6.74 0.05 22.75
C SER A 21 7.07 -1.02 23.80
N ARG A 22 7.02 -0.67 25.10
CA ARG A 22 7.28 -1.59 26.22
C ARG A 22 6.13 -2.56 26.50
N SER A 23 4.90 -2.19 26.16
CA SER A 23 3.73 -3.05 26.37
C SER A 23 3.67 -4.28 25.45
N GLY A 24 4.62 -4.41 24.52
CA GLY A 24 4.64 -5.49 23.54
C GLY A 24 3.86 -5.17 22.27
N CYS A 25 3.43 -3.92 22.06
CA CYS A 25 2.90 -3.49 20.76
C CYS A 25 4.03 -3.47 19.72
N VAL A 26 4.01 -4.43 18.79
CA VAL A 26 5.08 -4.61 17.79
C VAL A 26 4.72 -4.04 16.41
N ASN A 27 3.44 -3.78 16.12
CA ASN A 27 2.97 -3.36 14.80
C ASN A 27 2.03 -2.16 14.92
N ILE A 28 2.37 -1.08 14.22
CA ILE A 28 1.56 0.12 14.06
C ILE A 28 1.21 0.28 12.58
N ASP A 29 -0.09 0.30 12.31
CA ASP A 29 -0.64 0.36 10.97
C ASP A 29 -1.30 1.72 10.74
N SER A 30 -0.85 2.44 9.69
CA SER A 30 -1.38 3.75 9.33
C SER A 30 -1.68 3.81 7.83
N GLY A 31 -2.91 4.19 7.50
CA GLY A 31 -3.28 4.47 6.12
C GLY A 31 -2.73 5.82 5.68
N ILE A 32 -1.81 5.80 4.71
CA ILE A 32 -1.27 7.02 4.07
C ILE A 32 -2.08 7.36 2.83
N GLU A 33 -2.53 6.33 2.12
CA GLU A 33 -3.31 6.38 0.87
C GLU A 33 -2.56 6.96 -0.32
N SER A 34 -1.95 8.14 -0.23
CA SER A 34 -1.19 8.74 -1.34
C SER A 34 0.03 9.52 -0.85
N GLY A 35 1.07 9.58 -1.68
CA GLY A 35 2.21 10.47 -1.47
C GLY A 35 2.07 11.83 -2.12
N ASN A 36 0.97 12.08 -2.84
CA ASN A 36 0.68 13.36 -3.48
C ASN A 36 -0.38 14.17 -2.71
N ASP A 37 -0.08 15.42 -2.39
CA ASP A 37 -0.95 16.26 -1.56
C ASP A 37 -2.26 16.67 -2.27
N ARG A 38 -2.29 16.74 -3.62
CA ARG A 38 -3.55 16.96 -4.35
C ARG A 38 -4.50 15.78 -4.16
N ILE A 39 -3.98 14.55 -4.31
CA ILE A 39 -4.77 13.33 -4.10
C ILE A 39 -5.22 13.21 -2.65
N LEU A 40 -4.34 13.47 -1.67
CA LEU A 40 -4.70 13.48 -0.25
C LEU A 40 -5.81 14.48 0.07
N LYS A 41 -5.78 15.66 -0.55
CA LYS A 41 -6.85 16.66 -0.45
C LYS A 41 -8.14 16.18 -1.10
N MET A 42 -8.05 15.60 -2.30
CA MET A 42 -9.18 15.07 -3.07
C MET A 42 -9.94 14.00 -2.29
N ILE A 43 -9.24 13.07 -1.63
CA ILE A 43 -9.84 12.03 -0.80
C ILE A 43 -10.17 12.48 0.62
N ARG A 44 -9.93 13.76 0.95
CA ARG A 44 -10.13 14.34 2.29
C ARG A 44 -9.40 13.57 3.39
N LYS A 45 -8.16 13.13 3.14
CA LYS A 45 -7.39 12.33 4.10
C LYS A 45 -7.09 13.08 5.39
N GLY A 46 -6.88 14.39 5.29
CA GLY A 46 -6.58 15.28 6.42
C GLY A 46 -5.12 15.22 6.89
N ILE A 47 -4.21 14.77 6.02
CA ILE A 47 -2.76 14.74 6.28
C ILE A 47 -2.01 15.21 5.02
N THR A 48 -0.74 15.57 5.18
CA THR A 48 0.19 15.91 4.09
C THR A 48 1.33 14.90 4.00
N SER A 49 1.94 14.78 2.82
CA SER A 49 3.13 13.96 2.59
C SER A 49 4.28 14.32 3.54
N GLN A 50 4.40 15.59 3.94
CA GLN A 50 5.40 16.06 4.89
C GLN A 50 5.15 15.53 6.30
N GLN A 51 3.91 15.57 6.79
CA GLN A 51 3.55 15.01 8.11
C GLN A 51 3.88 13.50 8.18
N VAL A 52 3.66 12.77 7.07
CA VAL A 52 4.00 11.35 7.00
C VAL A 52 5.51 11.11 7.18
N ARG A 53 6.36 11.95 6.57
CA ARG A 53 7.83 11.86 6.70
C ARG A 53 8.27 12.11 8.13
N GLU A 54 7.70 13.11 8.78
CA GLU A 54 8.00 13.47 10.17
C GLU A 54 7.61 12.35 11.14
N VAL A 55 6.38 11.83 10.99
CA VAL A 55 5.90 10.70 11.78
C VAL A 55 6.78 9.48 11.56
N ASN A 56 7.15 9.14 10.33
CA ASN A 56 8.01 7.99 10.09
C ASN A 56 9.39 8.10 10.77
N LYS A 57 10.02 9.28 10.73
CA LYS A 57 11.27 9.53 11.45
C LYS A 57 11.08 9.38 12.96
N LYS A 58 9.99 9.92 13.51
CA LYS A 58 9.64 9.79 14.93
C LYS A 58 9.46 8.31 15.34
N MET A 59 8.72 7.55 14.53
CA MET A 59 8.45 6.12 14.76
C MET A 59 9.71 5.26 14.66
N GLY A 60 10.66 5.63 13.80
CA GLY A 60 11.95 4.94 13.66
C GLY A 60 12.83 4.94 14.91
N ARG A 61 12.51 5.76 15.92
CA ARG A 61 13.21 5.80 17.23
C ARG A 61 12.78 4.69 18.18
N TYR A 62 11.70 3.97 17.86
CA TYR A 62 11.08 2.96 18.71
C TYR A 62 11.08 1.58 18.06
N ASN A 63 10.84 0.54 18.85
CA ASN A 63 10.83 -0.85 18.35
C ASN A 63 9.47 -1.26 17.76
N PHE A 64 8.94 -0.43 16.85
CA PHE A 64 7.72 -0.72 16.11
C PHE A 64 8.03 -1.16 14.68
N ASN A 65 7.27 -2.10 14.15
CA ASN A 65 7.09 -2.26 12.72
C ASN A 65 6.03 -1.26 12.27
N ALA A 66 6.44 -0.30 11.43
CA ALA A 66 5.54 0.73 10.92
C ALA A 66 5.00 0.31 9.55
N LYS A 67 3.71 0.01 9.47
CA LYS A 67 3.03 -0.29 8.21
C LYS A 67 2.36 0.96 7.67
N TYR A 68 2.71 1.33 6.45
CA TYR A 68 2.12 2.47 5.75
C TYR A 68 1.42 2.01 4.49
N THR A 69 0.09 1.98 4.48
CA THR A 69 -0.66 1.51 3.30
C THR A 69 -0.85 2.66 2.31
N PHE A 70 -0.61 2.36 1.03
CA PHE A 70 -0.85 3.26 -0.10
C PHE A 70 -1.94 2.67 -1.00
N ILE A 71 -2.66 3.53 -1.71
CA ILE A 71 -3.68 3.18 -2.68
C ILE A 71 -3.36 3.91 -3.98
N LEU A 72 -3.45 3.20 -5.10
CA LEU A 72 -3.28 3.77 -6.44
C LEU A 72 -4.52 3.54 -7.29
N GLY A 73 -4.61 4.27 -8.39
CA GLY A 73 -5.69 4.12 -9.38
C GLY A 73 -6.91 4.96 -9.07
N TYR A 74 -6.75 6.04 -8.32
CA TYR A 74 -7.84 6.98 -8.07
C TYR A 74 -8.33 7.63 -9.38
N PRO A 75 -9.63 7.92 -9.52
CA PRO A 75 -10.13 8.79 -10.57
C PRO A 75 -9.33 10.11 -10.62
N SER A 76 -8.97 10.57 -11.82
CA SER A 76 -8.12 11.75 -12.08
C SER A 76 -6.65 11.65 -11.61
N GLU A 77 -6.18 10.55 -11.04
CA GLU A 77 -4.78 10.39 -10.64
C GLU A 77 -3.88 10.27 -11.87
N THR A 78 -2.91 11.17 -11.97
CA THR A 78 -1.93 11.15 -13.03
C THR A 78 -0.80 10.17 -12.71
N LYS A 79 -0.04 9.79 -13.75
CA LYS A 79 1.11 8.92 -13.58
C LYS A 79 2.16 9.51 -12.63
N ASP A 80 2.40 10.81 -12.69
CA ASP A 80 3.42 11.46 -11.84
C ASP A 80 3.00 11.47 -10.37
N GLU A 81 1.71 11.65 -10.09
CA GLU A 81 1.16 11.59 -8.73
C GLU A 81 1.18 10.17 -8.16
N MET A 82 0.89 9.17 -9.00
CA MET A 82 1.12 7.77 -8.63
C MET A 82 2.60 7.54 -8.29
N MET A 83 3.53 8.15 -9.03
CA MET A 83 4.96 8.05 -8.74
C MET A 83 5.38 8.83 -7.49
N ASP A 84 4.68 9.89 -7.09
CA ASP A 84 4.89 10.55 -5.79
C ASP A 84 4.65 9.60 -4.62
N SER A 85 3.59 8.78 -4.70
CA SER A 85 3.31 7.72 -3.73
C SER A 85 4.46 6.72 -3.65
N VAL A 86 4.99 6.27 -4.80
CA VAL A 86 6.15 5.37 -4.85
C VAL A 86 7.40 6.02 -4.25
N ARG A 87 7.68 7.28 -4.61
CA ARG A 87 8.84 8.03 -4.09
C ARG A 87 8.76 8.21 -2.58
N LEU A 88 7.58 8.59 -2.05
CA LEU A 88 7.36 8.71 -0.62
C LEU A 88 7.59 7.35 0.05
N ALA A 89 6.96 6.28 -0.43
CA ALA A 89 7.09 4.94 0.14
C ALA A 89 8.56 4.48 0.21
N LEU A 90 9.33 4.66 -0.87
CA LEU A 90 10.76 4.35 -0.90
C LEU A 90 11.55 5.16 0.13
N GLN A 91 11.22 6.43 0.29
CA GLN A 91 11.86 7.26 1.30
C GLN A 91 11.50 6.82 2.72
N LEU A 92 10.25 6.42 2.99
CA LEU A 92 9.87 5.96 4.34
C LEU A 92 10.67 4.73 4.76
N VAL A 93 10.83 3.75 3.85
CA VAL A 93 11.64 2.54 4.10
C VAL A 93 13.13 2.86 4.24
N LYS A 94 13.63 3.86 3.49
CA LYS A 94 15.01 4.34 3.62
C LYS A 94 15.27 4.99 4.98
N ASP A 95 14.34 5.84 5.43
CA ASP A 95 14.47 6.61 6.67
C ASP A 95 14.16 5.74 7.91
N ASN A 96 13.39 4.66 7.76
CA ASN A 96 13.02 3.73 8.83
C ASN A 96 13.07 2.27 8.35
N LYS A 97 14.09 1.52 8.79
CA LYS A 97 14.30 0.10 8.43
C LYS A 97 13.19 -0.87 8.87
N ASN A 98 12.31 -0.42 9.78
CA ASN A 98 11.17 -1.19 10.25
C ASN A 98 9.86 -0.73 9.59
N ALA A 99 9.93 0.27 8.70
CA ALA A 99 8.81 0.63 7.84
C ALA A 99 8.64 -0.38 6.70
N TYR A 100 7.39 -0.64 6.35
CA TYR A 100 7.04 -1.32 5.11
C TYR A 100 5.77 -0.72 4.52
N THR A 101 5.71 -0.65 3.20
CA THR A 101 4.79 0.22 2.47
C THR A 101 4.00 -0.56 1.42
N PRO A 102 3.02 -1.41 1.81
CA PRO A 102 2.24 -2.15 0.83
C PRO A 102 1.32 -1.20 0.04
N PHE A 103 1.22 -1.47 -1.26
CA PHE A 103 0.31 -0.76 -2.15
C PHE A 103 -0.90 -1.62 -2.47
N PHE A 104 -2.07 -0.99 -2.47
CA PHE A 104 -3.34 -1.54 -2.87
C PHE A 104 -3.90 -0.73 -4.04
N VAL A 105 -5.00 -1.20 -4.61
CA VAL A 105 -5.71 -0.48 -5.66
C VAL A 105 -7.00 0.09 -5.09
N TYR A 106 -7.37 1.27 -5.56
CA TYR A 106 -8.61 1.92 -5.18
C TYR A 106 -9.79 1.01 -5.50
N ALA A 107 -10.70 0.88 -4.55
CA ALA A 107 -11.97 0.17 -4.71
C ALA A 107 -13.10 1.19 -4.57
N ALA A 108 -13.80 1.46 -5.68
CA ALA A 108 -14.91 2.39 -5.73
C ALA A 108 -16.17 1.76 -5.11
N TYR A 109 -16.59 2.30 -3.95
CA TYR A 109 -17.83 1.92 -3.29
C TYR A 109 -18.73 3.14 -3.05
N PRO A 110 -20.07 2.95 -3.05
CA PRO A 110 -21.02 3.97 -2.63
C PRO A 110 -20.70 4.50 -1.24
N GLY A 111 -20.88 5.80 -1.04
CA GLY A 111 -20.60 6.47 0.23
C GLY A 111 -19.12 6.74 0.51
N VAL A 112 -18.19 6.23 -0.30
CA VAL A 112 -16.79 6.66 -0.28
C VAL A 112 -16.69 8.00 -1.00
N GLY A 113 -15.85 8.92 -0.50
CA GLY A 113 -15.81 10.33 -0.93
C GLY A 113 -15.53 10.59 -2.41
N LEU A 114 -15.12 9.57 -3.18
CA LEU A 114 -14.87 9.67 -4.62
C LEU A 114 -15.92 8.96 -5.49
N TRP A 115 -17.01 8.45 -4.91
CA TRP A 115 -18.04 7.72 -5.66
C TRP A 115 -18.62 8.54 -6.83
N GLU A 116 -19.00 9.79 -6.55
CA GLU A 116 -19.57 10.68 -7.57
C GLU A 116 -18.57 11.01 -8.68
N ILE A 117 -17.29 11.21 -8.32
CA ILE A 117 -16.23 11.43 -9.31
C ILE A 117 -16.05 10.16 -10.15
N ALA A 118 -16.02 8.98 -9.54
CA ALA A 118 -15.89 7.73 -10.28
C ALA A 118 -17.02 7.53 -11.31
N LYS A 119 -18.27 7.86 -10.95
CA LYS A 119 -19.41 7.86 -11.88
C LYS A 119 -19.24 8.87 -13.04
N GLN A 120 -18.71 10.06 -12.78
CA GLN A 120 -18.41 11.05 -13.84
C GLN A 120 -17.37 10.54 -14.84
N TYR A 121 -16.44 9.69 -14.39
CA TYR A 121 -15.49 8.99 -15.26
C TYR A 121 -16.08 7.74 -15.93
N GLY A 122 -17.38 7.47 -15.78
CA GLY A 122 -18.09 6.37 -16.44
C GLY A 122 -18.22 5.09 -15.62
N LEU A 123 -17.94 5.11 -14.30
CA LEU A 123 -18.22 3.93 -13.47
C LEU A 123 -19.72 3.66 -13.45
N GLU A 124 -20.10 2.46 -13.88
CA GLU A 124 -21.47 1.99 -13.76
C GLU A 124 -21.72 1.39 -12.37
N GLU A 125 -22.81 1.79 -11.74
CA GLU A 125 -23.22 1.22 -10.47
C GLU A 125 -23.79 -0.20 -10.68
N PRO A 126 -23.29 -1.20 -9.93
CA PRO A 126 -23.85 -2.54 -9.98
C PRO A 126 -25.36 -2.54 -9.67
N LYS A 127 -26.15 -3.18 -10.54
CA LYS A 127 -27.62 -3.20 -10.43
C LYS A 127 -28.14 -4.26 -9.46
N LYS A 128 -27.35 -5.32 -9.21
CA LYS A 128 -27.70 -6.43 -8.32
C LYS A 128 -26.71 -6.52 -7.17
N LEU A 129 -27.16 -7.07 -6.04
CA LEU A 129 -26.33 -7.21 -4.84
C LEU A 129 -25.13 -8.14 -5.09
N GLU A 130 -25.30 -9.19 -5.88
CA GLU A 130 -24.28 -10.19 -6.19
C GLU A 130 -23.11 -9.59 -7.00
N ASP A 131 -23.40 -8.59 -7.83
CA ASP A 131 -22.41 -7.94 -8.68
C ASP A 131 -21.40 -7.13 -7.84
N TRP A 132 -21.77 -6.72 -6.62
CA TRP A 132 -20.84 -6.04 -5.69
C TRP A 132 -19.70 -6.94 -5.24
N CYS A 133 -19.87 -8.26 -5.23
CA CYS A 133 -18.80 -9.21 -4.91
C CYS A 133 -17.67 -9.19 -5.95
N THR A 134 -17.90 -8.62 -7.13
CA THR A 134 -16.88 -8.49 -8.18
C THR A 134 -15.98 -7.25 -7.99
N ILE A 135 -16.44 -6.28 -7.18
CA ILE A 135 -15.66 -5.11 -6.79
C ILE A 135 -14.88 -5.48 -5.53
N ASP A 136 -13.85 -6.31 -5.66
CA ASP A 136 -12.94 -6.65 -4.57
C ASP A 136 -11.56 -5.96 -4.75
N PHE A 137 -10.73 -5.99 -3.71
CA PHE A 137 -9.39 -5.38 -3.74
C PHE A 137 -8.45 -5.98 -4.81
N ASP A 138 -8.77 -7.18 -5.31
CA ASP A 138 -7.95 -7.92 -6.27
C ASP A 138 -8.39 -7.72 -7.72
N ASN A 139 -9.66 -7.35 -7.96
CA ASN A 139 -10.29 -7.38 -9.28
C ASN A 139 -11.04 -6.09 -9.66
N ALA A 140 -11.41 -5.23 -8.70
CA ALA A 140 -12.29 -4.08 -8.94
C ALA A 140 -11.78 -3.14 -10.05
N TYR A 141 -10.47 -2.96 -10.14
CA TYR A 141 -9.85 -2.03 -11.08
C TYR A 141 -9.75 -2.54 -12.52
N ASN A 142 -10.08 -3.81 -12.80
CA ASN A 142 -10.07 -4.32 -14.17
C ASN A 142 -11.15 -3.66 -15.04
N ASN A 143 -12.18 -3.10 -14.42
CA ASN A 143 -13.34 -2.51 -15.10
C ASN A 143 -13.41 -0.98 -14.95
N TYR A 144 -12.32 -0.31 -14.53
CA TYR A 144 -12.33 1.14 -14.34
C TYR A 144 -12.15 1.91 -15.64
N PRO A 145 -13.12 2.75 -16.05
CA PRO A 145 -13.05 3.44 -17.33
C PRO A 145 -11.95 4.50 -17.42
N TRP A 146 -11.41 4.97 -16.29
CA TRP A 146 -10.29 5.92 -16.27
C TRP A 146 -8.90 5.27 -16.26
N LEU A 147 -8.81 3.94 -16.19
CA LEU A 147 -7.54 3.22 -16.21
C LEU A 147 -7.41 2.40 -17.49
N ASN A 148 -6.33 2.62 -18.24
CA ASN A 148 -5.98 1.75 -19.35
C ASN A 148 -5.18 0.51 -18.88
N GLU A 149 -5.09 -0.50 -19.73
CA GLU A 149 -4.39 -1.76 -19.44
C GLU A 149 -2.94 -1.56 -19.00
N LYS A 150 -2.24 -0.58 -19.57
CA LYS A 150 -0.85 -0.27 -19.24
C LYS A 150 -0.74 0.29 -17.81
N GLN A 151 -1.62 1.20 -17.42
CA GLN A 151 -1.70 1.72 -16.05
C GLN A 151 -2.03 0.60 -15.05
N ILE A 152 -3.04 -0.23 -15.36
CA ILE A 152 -3.42 -1.38 -14.53
C ILE A 152 -2.22 -2.32 -14.33
N LYS A 153 -1.48 -2.64 -15.39
CA LYS A 153 -0.29 -3.48 -15.32
C LYS A 153 0.79 -2.88 -14.42
N ILE A 154 1.04 -1.57 -14.52
CA ILE A 154 2.00 -0.87 -13.68
C ILE A 154 1.57 -0.91 -12.20
N ILE A 155 0.31 -0.58 -11.91
CA ILE A 155 -0.25 -0.60 -10.55
C ILE A 155 -0.14 -2.01 -9.95
N LYS A 156 -0.54 -3.05 -10.69
CA LYS A 156 -0.37 -4.46 -10.28
C LYS A 156 1.07 -4.78 -9.93
N ASN A 157 2.02 -4.34 -10.75
CA ASN A 157 3.43 -4.62 -10.53
C ASN A 157 3.99 -3.84 -9.34
N ILE A 158 3.52 -2.62 -9.07
CA ILE A 158 3.86 -1.85 -7.86
C ILE A 158 3.30 -2.54 -6.61
N ALA A 159 2.00 -2.84 -6.59
CA ALA A 159 1.32 -3.56 -5.50
C ALA A 159 2.05 -4.86 -5.18
N PHE A 160 2.30 -5.66 -6.21
CA PHE A 160 3.02 -6.91 -6.08
C PHE A 160 4.44 -6.73 -5.52
N THR A 161 5.28 -5.90 -6.15
CA THR A 161 6.68 -5.74 -5.71
C THR A 161 6.79 -5.14 -4.31
N SER A 162 5.91 -4.20 -3.96
CA SER A 162 5.85 -3.59 -2.63
C SER A 162 5.47 -4.60 -1.55
N PHE A 163 4.56 -5.53 -1.86
CA PHE A 163 4.20 -6.62 -0.98
C PHE A 163 5.45 -7.47 -0.75
N PHE A 164 6.05 -8.05 -1.79
CA PHE A 164 7.19 -8.97 -1.63
C PHE A 164 8.48 -8.32 -1.09
N ALA A 165 8.63 -7.00 -1.15
CA ALA A 165 9.72 -6.28 -0.49
C ALA A 165 9.64 -6.36 1.05
N ASN A 166 8.48 -6.68 1.62
CA ASN A 166 8.26 -6.79 3.04
C ASN A 166 8.89 -8.08 3.64
N LYS A 167 9.81 -7.88 4.58
CA LYS A 167 10.49 -8.96 5.32
C LYS A 167 9.55 -9.84 6.15
N ASN A 168 8.43 -9.30 6.62
CA ASN A 168 7.50 -9.98 7.52
C ASN A 168 6.59 -11.00 6.80
N ILE A 169 6.56 -11.00 5.46
CA ILE A 169 5.72 -11.92 4.68
C ILE A 169 6.19 -13.37 4.81
N LYS A 170 7.50 -13.59 4.94
CA LYS A 170 8.09 -14.92 5.08
C LYS A 170 7.43 -15.75 6.18
N TYR A 171 7.07 -15.11 7.30
CA TYR A 171 6.46 -15.79 8.45
C TYR A 171 5.03 -16.27 8.19
N LYS A 172 4.36 -15.73 7.17
CA LYS A 172 3.02 -16.17 6.73
C LYS A 172 3.06 -17.34 5.75
N ILE A 173 4.24 -17.70 5.23
CA ILE A 173 4.40 -18.79 4.27
C ILE A 173 4.58 -20.11 5.04
N SER A 174 3.56 -20.96 4.98
CA SER A 174 3.54 -22.26 5.67
C SER A 174 4.63 -23.22 5.14
N ARG A 175 4.73 -23.33 3.81
CA ARG A 175 5.60 -24.32 3.13
C ARG A 175 7.08 -23.92 3.15
N ARG A 176 7.95 -24.84 3.59
CA ARG A 176 9.41 -24.60 3.74
C ARG A 176 10.11 -24.25 2.41
N TYR A 177 9.79 -24.95 1.32
CA TYR A 177 10.43 -24.66 0.02
C TYR A 177 10.02 -23.28 -0.53
N LEU A 178 8.77 -22.85 -0.30
CA LEU A 178 8.31 -21.51 -0.69
C LEU A 178 8.99 -20.41 0.13
N ARG A 179 9.33 -20.66 1.41
CA ARG A 179 10.14 -19.74 2.22
C ARG A 179 11.55 -19.57 1.62
N LEU A 180 12.17 -20.65 1.15
CA LEU A 180 13.48 -20.58 0.48
C LEU A 180 13.40 -19.81 -0.85
N LEU A 181 12.39 -20.07 -1.68
CA LEU A 181 12.17 -19.31 -2.91
C LEU A 181 11.91 -17.83 -2.64
N PHE A 182 11.17 -17.51 -1.57
CA PHE A 182 10.95 -16.13 -1.14
C PHE A 182 12.25 -15.44 -0.72
N ASP A 183 13.13 -16.12 0.04
CA ASP A 183 14.44 -15.57 0.44
C ASP A 183 15.33 -15.27 -0.77
N LEU A 184 15.31 -16.12 -1.80
CA LEU A 184 16.04 -15.90 -3.05
C LEU A 184 15.46 -14.73 -3.85
N TYR A 185 14.14 -14.58 -3.85
CA TYR A 185 13.44 -13.55 -4.63
C TYR A 185 13.43 -12.17 -3.96
N GLN A 186 13.38 -12.08 -2.64
CA GLN A 186 13.21 -10.82 -1.91
C GLN A 186 14.27 -9.75 -2.24
N PRO A 187 15.58 -10.05 -2.37
CA PRO A 187 16.57 -9.06 -2.78
C PRO A 187 16.24 -8.45 -4.16
N PHE A 188 15.78 -9.27 -5.10
CA PHE A 188 15.37 -8.83 -6.42
C PHE A 188 14.09 -7.98 -6.36
N ALA A 189 13.10 -8.37 -5.55
CA ALA A 189 11.90 -7.56 -5.32
C ALA A 189 12.24 -6.17 -4.76
N LYS A 190 13.13 -6.10 -3.76
CA LYS A 190 13.63 -4.84 -3.18
C LYS A 190 14.38 -4.00 -4.20
N LEU A 191 15.23 -4.61 -5.02
CA LEU A 191 15.96 -3.93 -6.09
C LEU A 191 14.99 -3.32 -7.11
N ARG A 192 14.01 -4.11 -7.56
CA ARG A 192 13.02 -3.65 -8.54
C ARG A 192 12.12 -2.56 -8.02
N PHE A 193 11.68 -2.68 -6.77
CA PHE A 193 10.91 -1.64 -6.11
C PHE A 193 11.72 -0.34 -5.99
N ARG A 194 13.02 -0.44 -5.65
CA ARG A 194 13.93 0.71 -5.53
C ARG A 194 14.24 1.41 -6.86
N TYR A 195 14.37 0.66 -7.96
CA TYR A 195 14.77 1.19 -9.27
C TYR A 195 13.59 1.33 -10.26
N ASN A 196 12.35 1.27 -9.79
CA ASN A 196 11.14 1.38 -10.61
C ASN A 196 11.07 0.40 -11.79
N LEU A 197 11.65 -0.80 -11.63
CA LEU A 197 11.70 -1.83 -12.68
C LEU A 197 10.39 -2.64 -12.71
N TYR A 198 9.30 -1.96 -13.04
CA TYR A 198 7.94 -2.52 -13.05
C TYR A 198 7.51 -3.07 -14.41
N GLN A 199 8.36 -3.00 -15.46
CA GLN A 199 7.96 -3.36 -16.83
C GLN A 199 7.91 -4.88 -17.07
N PHE A 200 8.68 -5.68 -16.34
CA PHE A 200 8.82 -7.12 -16.58
C PHE A 200 8.03 -7.96 -15.56
N PRO A 201 7.00 -8.73 -15.94
CA PRO A 201 6.19 -9.51 -15.00
C PRO A 201 6.80 -10.89 -14.69
N ILE A 202 8.11 -10.97 -14.42
CA ILE A 202 8.82 -12.24 -14.18
C ILE A 202 8.22 -13.01 -12.98
N ASP A 203 7.55 -12.28 -12.09
CA ASP A 203 7.29 -12.75 -10.73
C ASP A 203 5.88 -13.31 -10.54
N ARG A 204 5.02 -13.26 -11.57
CA ARG A 204 3.59 -13.67 -11.47
C ARG A 204 3.40 -15.16 -11.19
N VAL A 205 4.31 -16.03 -11.62
CA VAL A 205 4.22 -17.47 -11.37
C VAL A 205 4.57 -17.78 -9.90
N LEU A 206 5.62 -17.13 -9.38
CA LEU A 206 6.02 -17.23 -7.98
C LEU A 206 4.93 -16.62 -7.07
N ALA A 207 4.35 -15.49 -7.49
CA ALA A 207 3.26 -14.78 -6.84
C ALA A 207 2.06 -15.69 -6.53
N LYS A 208 1.50 -16.31 -7.57
CA LYS A 208 0.32 -17.18 -7.47
C LYS A 208 0.61 -18.36 -6.55
N SER A 209 1.79 -18.95 -6.68
CA SER A 209 2.21 -20.10 -5.89
C SER A 209 2.38 -19.75 -4.40
N VAL A 210 2.91 -18.56 -4.10
CA VAL A 210 3.08 -18.07 -2.73
C VAL A 210 1.75 -17.60 -2.13
N ALA A 211 0.93 -16.86 -2.88
CA ALA A 211 -0.39 -16.38 -2.42
C ALA A 211 -1.32 -17.55 -2.08
N ASN A 212 -1.37 -18.59 -2.91
CA ASN A 212 -2.17 -19.80 -2.66
C ASN A 212 -1.68 -20.61 -1.44
N SER A 213 -0.49 -20.31 -0.90
CA SER A 213 0.09 -21.03 0.24
C SER A 213 -0.03 -20.28 1.58
N MET A 214 -0.53 -19.03 1.54
CA MET A 214 -0.75 -18.18 2.71
C MET A 214 -2.11 -18.42 3.38
N TYR A 215 -2.96 -19.24 2.74
CA TYR A 215 -4.26 -19.68 3.24
C TYR A 215 -4.23 -21.18 3.50
#